data_AF-A0A6G3WTE4-F1
#
_entry.id   AF-A0A6G3WTE4-F1
#
_cell.length_a   1.000
_cell.length_b   1.000
_cell.length_c   1.000
_cell.angle_alpha   90.00
_cell.angle_beta   90.00
_cell.angle_gamma   90.00
#
_symmetry.space_group_name_H-M   'P 1'
#
loop_
_entity.id
_entity.type
_entity.pdbx_description
1 polymer ?
#
loop_
_entity_poly.entity_id
_entity_poly.type
_entity_poly.pdbx_seq_one_letter_code
_entity_poly.pdbx_strand_id
1 'polypeptide(L)'
;MTMTLTAVLHSEWIKIRSIRSIYGSLMAILATTLTITVLILGTSGQEQAAQAGSDALLNAFFALNFGQIAAIAFGATAVSSEFLNGALRVSLAAVPRRSLFYAAKMAAIGGSALVVGLVTTFTSFLVGQLLLGEHAIGLGHPGALRAVFGGGVYLALMALLAAGLAALLRGAVAVLSLLIP
;
A
#
# COMPACT_ATOMS: atom_id res chain seq x y z
N MET A 1 33.81 -1.59 -12.12
CA MET A 1 32.38 -1.87 -12.36
C MET A 1 31.53 -0.85 -11.61
N THR A 2 31.00 0.15 -12.31
CA THR A 2 30.01 1.07 -11.71
C THR A 2 28.67 0.36 -11.64
N MET A 3 28.24 -0.04 -10.44
CA MET A 3 26.88 -0.51 -10.20
C MET A 3 25.89 0.59 -10.64
N THR A 4 25.06 0.29 -11.64
CA THR A 4 24.05 1.23 -12.15
C THR A 4 22.81 1.17 -11.28
N LEU A 5 22.15 2.32 -11.07
CA LEU A 5 20.91 2.42 -10.29
C LEU A 5 19.85 1.44 -10.80
N THR A 6 19.76 1.28 -12.13
CA THR A 6 18.84 0.37 -12.81
C THR A 6 19.06 -1.08 -12.42
N ALA A 7 20.31 -1.54 -12.29
CA ALA A 7 20.62 -2.91 -11.89
C ALA A 7 20.18 -3.19 -10.44
N VAL A 8 20.36 -2.21 -9.55
CA VAL A 8 19.94 -2.34 -8.15
C VAL A 8 18.41 -2.32 -8.03
N LEU A 9 17.73 -1.43 -8.77
CA LEU A 9 16.26 -1.42 -8.83
C LEU A 9 15.69 -2.72 -9.38
N HIS A 10 16.29 -3.28 -10.44
CA HIS A 10 15.86 -4.54 -11.02
C HIS A 10 16.02 -5.71 -10.03
N SER A 11 17.13 -5.72 -9.28
CA SER A 11 17.33 -6.71 -8.20
C SER A 11 16.27 -6.59 -7.11
N GLU A 12 15.92 -5.37 -6.69
CA GLU A 12 14.88 -5.14 -5.67
C GLU A 12 13.49 -5.53 -6.18
N TRP A 13 13.20 -5.27 -7.45
CA TRP A 13 11.95 -5.72 -8.09
C TRP A 13 11.82 -7.25 -8.10
N ILE A 14 12.90 -7.97 -8.40
CA ILE A 14 12.92 -9.44 -8.35
C ILE A 14 12.63 -9.91 -6.92
N LYS A 15 13.21 -9.29 -5.89
CA LYS A 15 12.95 -9.66 -4.49
C LYS A 15 11.47 -9.51 -4.13
N ILE A 16 10.86 -8.38 -4.49
CA ILE A 16 9.45 -8.11 -4.23
C ILE A 16 8.56 -9.19 -4.87
N ARG A 17 8.89 -9.61 -6.09
CA ARG A 17 8.09 -10.61 -6.83
C ARG A 17 8.34 -12.05 -6.37
N SER A 18 9.57 -12.40 -6.01
CA SER A 18 9.97 -13.77 -5.68
C SER A 18 9.69 -14.15 -4.23
N ILE A 19 9.75 -13.19 -3.30
CA ILE A 19 9.50 -13.46 -1.89
C ILE A 19 7.99 -13.47 -1.66
N ARG A 20 7.43 -14.67 -1.50
CA ARG A 20 5.99 -14.89 -1.33
C ARG A 20 5.37 -14.05 -0.21
N SER A 21 6.11 -13.77 0.86
CA SER A 21 5.64 -12.92 1.96
C SER A 21 5.50 -11.44 1.56
N ILE A 22 6.43 -10.91 0.75
CA ILE A 22 6.41 -9.53 0.25
C ILE A 22 5.31 -9.39 -0.81
N TYR A 23 5.27 -10.32 -1.77
CA TYR A 23 4.22 -10.33 -2.79
C TYR A 23 2.83 -10.51 -2.18
N GLY A 24 2.71 -11.42 -1.19
CA GLY A 24 1.45 -11.69 -0.49
C GLY A 24 0.93 -10.48 0.27
N SER A 25 1.80 -9.77 0.99
CA SER A 25 1.42 -8.53 1.71
C SER A 25 1.08 -7.39 0.75
N LEU A 26 1.75 -7.29 -0.40
CA LEU A 26 1.39 -6.31 -1.44
C LEU A 26 -0.01 -6.59 -2.01
N MET A 27 -0.31 -7.85 -2.33
CA MET A 27 -1.65 -8.25 -2.80
C MET A 27 -2.72 -8.15 -1.71
N ALA A 28 -2.33 -8.29 -0.44
CA ALA A 28 -3.23 -8.12 0.68
C ALA A 28 -3.82 -6.69 0.72
N ILE A 29 -3.08 -5.66 0.30
CA ILE A 29 -3.60 -4.27 0.21
C ILE A 29 -4.87 -4.23 -0.64
N LEU A 30 -4.81 -4.82 -1.84
CA LEU A 30 -5.93 -4.86 -2.75
C LEU A 30 -7.04 -5.77 -2.22
N ALA A 31 -6.68 -6.98 -1.76
CA ALA A 31 -7.65 -7.97 -1.32
C ALA A 31 -8.45 -7.51 -0.10
N THR A 32 -7.80 -6.97 0.94
CA THR A 32 -8.50 -6.51 2.16
C THR A 32 -9.38 -5.31 1.86
N THR A 33 -8.85 -4.33 1.13
CA THR A 33 -9.60 -3.11 0.80
C THR A 33 -10.83 -3.44 -0.03
N LEU A 34 -10.71 -4.26 -1.08
CA LEU A 34 -11.85 -4.62 -1.93
C LEU A 34 -12.87 -5.47 -1.18
N THR A 35 -12.43 -6.47 -0.41
CA THR A 35 -13.34 -7.32 0.37
C THR A 35 -14.18 -6.46 1.33
N ILE A 36 -13.56 -5.51 2.01
CA ILE A 36 -14.24 -4.63 2.97
C ILE A 36 -15.11 -3.61 2.24
N THR A 37 -14.66 -3.07 1.11
CA THR A 37 -15.46 -2.19 0.25
C THR A 37 -16.76 -2.87 -0.15
N VAL A 38 -16.68 -4.09 -0.69
CA VAL A 38 -17.85 -4.89 -1.09
C VAL A 38 -18.74 -5.20 0.11
N LEU A 39 -18.16 -5.58 1.24
CA LEU A 39 -18.92 -5.93 2.45
C LEU A 39 -19.70 -4.72 2.98
N ILE A 40 -19.06 -3.57 3.13
CA ILE A 40 -19.71 -2.35 3.66
C ILE A 40 -20.80 -1.88 2.69
N LEU A 41 -20.44 -1.70 1.42
CA LEU A 41 -21.34 -1.11 0.43
C LEU A 41 -22.47 -2.06 0.04
N GLY A 42 -22.21 -3.36 0.00
CA GLY A 42 -23.20 -4.38 -0.33
C GLY A 42 -24.21 -4.67 0.79
N THR A 43 -23.89 -4.34 2.05
CA THR A 43 -24.79 -4.60 3.19
C THR A 43 -25.55 -3.38 3.65
N SER A 44 -24.91 -2.21 3.65
CA SER A 44 -25.45 -0.99 4.29
C SER A 44 -25.18 0.27 3.48
N GLY A 45 -24.59 0.16 2.28
CA GLY A 45 -24.22 1.31 1.46
C GLY A 45 -25.40 2.16 1.01
N GLN A 46 -26.51 1.53 0.62
CA GLN A 46 -27.71 2.26 0.17
C GLN A 46 -28.43 2.98 1.32
N GLU A 47 -28.55 2.33 2.48
CA GLU A 47 -29.16 2.94 3.67
C GLU A 47 -28.33 4.12 4.20
N GLN A 48 -26.99 3.98 4.22
CA GLN A 48 -26.09 5.07 4.60
C GLN A 48 -26.07 6.21 3.59
N ALA A 49 -26.26 5.92 2.29
CA ALA A 49 -26.35 6.95 1.25
C ALA A 49 -27.69 7.71 1.29
N ALA A 50 -28.77 7.05 1.74
CA ALA A 50 -30.09 7.66 1.88
C ALA A 50 -30.22 8.54 3.15
N GLN A 51 -29.30 8.43 4.11
CA GLN A 51 -29.30 9.26 5.31
C GLN A 51 -28.86 10.70 5.02
N ALA A 52 -29.72 11.66 5.35
CA ALA A 52 -29.43 13.08 5.19
C ALA A 52 -28.24 13.51 6.08
N GLY A 53 -27.19 14.05 5.48
CA GLY A 53 -25.96 14.48 6.16
C GLY A 53 -24.79 13.47 6.10
N SER A 54 -25.00 12.31 5.46
CA SER A 54 -23.95 11.31 5.23
C SER A 54 -22.95 11.83 4.18
N ASP A 55 -21.68 11.96 4.57
CA ASP A 55 -20.60 12.33 3.65
C ASP A 55 -20.21 11.08 2.84
N ALA A 56 -20.86 10.90 1.69
CA ALA A 56 -20.73 9.73 0.83
C ALA A 56 -19.27 9.43 0.46
N LEU A 57 -18.43 10.46 0.39
CA LEU A 57 -17.00 10.32 0.11
C LEU A 57 -16.26 9.70 1.30
N LEU A 58 -16.53 10.16 2.53
CA LEU A 58 -15.91 9.63 3.74
C LEU A 58 -16.24 8.15 3.91
N ASN A 59 -17.52 7.78 3.75
CA ASN A 59 -17.97 6.39 3.87
C ASN A 59 -17.38 5.48 2.78
N ALA A 60 -17.28 5.97 1.53
CA ALA A 60 -16.69 5.22 0.44
C ALA A 60 -15.20 4.91 0.66
N PHE A 61 -14.46 5.81 1.33
CA PHE A 61 -13.03 5.65 1.60
C PHE A 61 -12.73 5.03 2.98
N PHE A 62 -13.73 4.74 3.81
CA PHE A 62 -13.53 4.11 5.11
C PHE A 62 -12.79 2.77 5.01
N ALA A 63 -13.05 2.00 3.94
CA ALA A 63 -12.37 0.73 3.65
C ALA A 63 -10.84 0.88 3.49
N LEU A 64 -10.33 2.08 3.15
CA LEU A 64 -8.88 2.32 3.05
C LEU A 64 -8.15 2.17 4.38
N ASN A 65 -8.81 2.38 5.52
CA ASN A 65 -8.19 2.18 6.84
C ASN A 65 -7.70 0.74 7.03
N PHE A 66 -8.41 -0.23 6.44
CA PHE A 66 -8.00 -1.63 6.47
C PHE A 66 -6.94 -1.95 5.41
N GLY A 67 -7.00 -1.30 4.25
CA GLY A 67 -5.92 -1.33 3.25
C GLY A 67 -4.60 -0.79 3.78
N GLN A 68 -4.66 0.23 4.63
CA GLN A 68 -3.51 0.82 5.31
C GLN A 68 -2.77 -0.19 6.19
N ILE A 69 -3.49 -1.03 6.93
CA ILE A 69 -2.87 -2.08 7.76
C ILE A 69 -2.04 -3.03 6.89
N ALA A 70 -2.59 -3.45 5.75
CA ALA A 70 -1.87 -4.27 4.78
C ALA A 70 -0.68 -3.52 4.16
N ALA A 71 -0.81 -2.22 3.88
CA ALA A 71 0.27 -1.39 3.35
C ALA A 71 1.43 -1.25 4.36
N ILE A 72 1.12 -1.07 5.65
CA ILE A 72 2.08 -1.07 6.75
C ILE A 72 2.79 -2.43 6.81
N ALA A 73 2.04 -3.53 6.76
CA ALA A 73 2.60 -4.88 6.77
C ALA A 73 3.54 -5.14 5.59
N PHE A 74 3.16 -4.69 4.38
CA PHE A 74 4.01 -4.76 3.20
C PHE A 74 5.31 -3.97 3.40
N GLY A 75 5.22 -2.69 3.78
CA GLY A 75 6.40 -1.85 3.99
C GLY A 75 7.35 -2.41 5.06
N ALA A 76 6.77 -2.87 6.18
CA ALA A 76 7.53 -3.44 7.28
C ALA A 76 8.25 -4.73 6.87
N THR A 77 7.55 -5.67 6.23
CA THR A 77 8.12 -6.96 5.80
C THR A 77 9.14 -6.83 4.67
N ALA A 78 8.92 -5.90 3.73
CA ALA A 78 9.81 -5.64 2.61
C ALA A 78 11.21 -5.21 3.08
N VAL A 79 11.29 -4.43 4.16
CA VAL A 79 12.57 -4.03 4.75
C VAL A 79 13.07 -5.04 5.77
N SER A 80 12.20 -5.58 6.62
CA SER A 80 12.63 -6.49 7.69
C SER A 80 13.25 -7.78 7.17
N SER A 81 12.84 -8.22 5.97
CA SER A 81 13.40 -9.40 5.29
C SER A 81 14.92 -9.31 5.07
N GLU A 82 15.50 -8.11 5.00
CA GLU A 82 16.95 -7.92 4.89
C GLU A 82 17.69 -8.19 6.22
N PHE A 83 17.01 -8.04 7.35
CA PHE A 83 17.60 -8.33 8.66
C PHE A 83 17.55 -9.80 9.02
N LEU A 84 16.75 -10.60 8.30
CA LEU A 84 16.69 -12.05 8.47
C LEU A 84 17.88 -12.73 7.79
N ASN A 85 18.44 -13.76 8.43
CA ASN A 85 19.48 -14.63 7.87
C ASN A 85 20.74 -13.92 7.35
N GLY A 86 21.01 -12.69 7.82
CA GLY A 86 22.18 -11.92 7.39
C GLY A 86 22.12 -11.41 5.94
N ALA A 87 20.94 -11.38 5.32
CA ALA A 87 20.74 -10.94 3.93
C ALA A 87 21.31 -9.54 3.66
N LEU A 88 21.21 -8.62 4.63
CA LEU A 88 21.79 -7.28 4.54
C LEU A 88 23.29 -7.29 4.27
N ARG A 89 24.04 -8.24 4.86
CA ARG A 89 25.51 -8.35 4.64
C ARG A 89 25.81 -8.74 3.19
N VAL A 90 25.01 -9.65 2.63
CA VAL A 90 25.12 -10.09 1.24
C VAL A 90 24.76 -8.95 0.28
N SER A 91 23.64 -8.25 0.54
CA SER A 91 23.21 -7.08 -0.24
C SER A 91 24.26 -5.97 -0.25
N LEU A 92 24.88 -5.69 0.90
CA LEU A 92 25.93 -4.65 1.01
C LEU A 92 27.29 -5.09 0.45
N ALA A 93 27.58 -6.40 0.41
CA ALA A 93 28.76 -6.92 -0.28
C ALA A 93 28.63 -6.73 -1.80
N ALA A 94 27.42 -6.91 -2.35
CA ALA A 94 27.12 -6.68 -3.76
C ALA A 94 27.03 -5.17 -4.12
N VAL A 95 26.44 -4.37 -3.24
CA VAL A 95 26.27 -2.92 -3.42
C VAL A 95 26.90 -2.17 -2.23
N PRO A 96 28.21 -1.84 -2.28
CA PRO A 96 28.92 -1.23 -1.16
C PRO A 96 28.45 0.21 -0.83
N ARG A 97 27.74 0.86 -1.76
CA ARG A 97 27.15 2.19 -1.56
C ARG A 97 25.81 2.08 -0.82
N ARG A 98 25.85 2.21 0.51
CA ARG A 98 24.66 2.11 1.39
C ARG A 98 23.51 3.04 0.99
N SER A 99 23.81 4.29 0.64
CA SER A 99 22.79 5.26 0.23
C SER A 99 22.06 4.84 -1.05
N LEU A 100 22.80 4.32 -2.04
CA LEU A 100 22.24 3.84 -3.30
C LEU A 100 21.35 2.62 -3.06
N PHE A 101 21.79 1.68 -2.22
CA PHE A 101 21.00 0.51 -1.85
C PHE A 101 19.67 0.88 -1.18
N TYR A 102 19.70 1.73 -0.15
CA TYR A 102 18.48 2.16 0.54
C TYR A 102 17.56 2.99 -0.36
N ALA A 103 18.11 3.90 -1.18
CA ALA A 103 17.30 4.69 -2.11
C ALA A 103 16.60 3.80 -3.15
N ALA A 104 17.32 2.84 -3.74
CA ALA A 104 16.73 1.90 -4.70
C ALA A 104 15.64 1.03 -4.06
N LYS A 105 15.87 0.54 -2.84
CA LYS A 105 14.87 -0.25 -2.10
C LYS A 105 13.62 0.56 -1.78
N MET A 106 13.77 1.77 -1.26
CA MET A 106 12.63 2.65 -0.96
C MET A 106 11.88 3.03 -2.24
N ALA A 107 12.58 3.29 -3.34
CA ALA A 107 11.95 3.56 -4.63
C ALA A 107 11.17 2.34 -5.16
N ALA A 108 11.70 1.13 -5.02
CA ALA A 108 11.00 -0.10 -5.41
C ALA A 108 9.74 -0.34 -4.57
N ILE A 109 9.85 -0.22 -3.24
CA ILE A 109 8.72 -0.34 -2.30
C ILE A 109 7.67 0.72 -2.60
N GLY A 110 8.06 2.01 -2.63
CA GLY A 110 7.16 3.12 -2.88
C GLY A 110 6.50 3.03 -4.26
N GLY A 111 7.25 2.68 -5.30
CA GLY A 111 6.71 2.48 -6.65
C GLY A 111 5.68 1.36 -6.72
N SER A 112 5.99 0.20 -6.14
CA SER A 112 5.04 -0.93 -6.08
C SER A 112 3.78 -0.61 -5.27
N ALA A 113 3.93 0.02 -4.10
CA ALA A 113 2.82 0.40 -3.25
C ALA A 113 1.94 1.49 -3.88
N LEU A 114 2.55 2.42 -4.63
CA LEU A 114 1.81 3.45 -5.37
C LEU A 114 0.99 2.83 -6.50
N VAL A 115 1.58 1.95 -7.32
CA VAL A 115 0.85 1.27 -8.40
C VAL A 115 -0.31 0.48 -7.83
N VAL A 116 -0.06 -0.35 -6.81
CA VAL A 116 -1.10 -1.19 -6.21
C VAL A 116 -2.15 -0.35 -5.46
N GLY A 117 -1.73 0.72 -4.76
CA GLY A 117 -2.64 1.64 -4.07
C GLY A 117 -3.56 2.38 -5.05
N LEU A 118 -3.04 2.85 -6.18
CA LEU A 118 -3.85 3.47 -7.24
C LEU A 118 -4.82 2.47 -7.87
N VAL A 119 -4.37 1.25 -8.18
CA VAL A 119 -5.26 0.19 -8.68
C VAL A 119 -6.35 -0.15 -7.65
N THR A 120 -5.99 -0.22 -6.38
CA THR A 120 -6.91 -0.56 -5.28
C THR A 120 -7.98 0.52 -5.13
N THR A 121 -7.57 1.79 -5.05
CA THR A 121 -8.49 2.92 -4.87
C THR A 121 -9.38 3.14 -6.09
N PHE A 122 -8.83 2.96 -7.30
CA PHE A 122 -9.61 3.02 -8.53
C PHE A 122 -10.64 1.89 -8.62
N THR A 123 -10.24 0.66 -8.29
CA THR A 123 -11.14 -0.49 -8.29
C THR A 123 -12.21 -0.38 -7.21
N SER A 124 -11.86 0.07 -5.99
CA SER A 124 -12.82 0.34 -4.92
C SER A 124 -13.84 1.40 -5.31
N PHE A 125 -13.40 2.47 -6.00
CA PHE A 125 -14.31 3.49 -6.52
C PHE A 125 -15.28 2.93 -7.55
N LEU A 126 -14.80 2.11 -8.49
CA LEU A 126 -15.63 1.50 -9.52
C LEU A 126 -16.65 0.50 -8.93
N VAL A 127 -16.21 -0.30 -7.96
CA VAL A 127 -17.08 -1.20 -7.19
C VAL A 127 -18.12 -0.39 -6.41
N GLY A 128 -17.73 0.74 -5.83
CA GLY A 128 -18.68 1.63 -5.16
C GLY A 128 -19.74 2.16 -6.11
N GLN A 129 -19.37 2.62 -7.31
CA GLN A 129 -20.35 3.06 -8.31
C GLN A 129 -21.34 1.95 -8.68
N LEU A 130 -20.86 0.72 -8.86
CA LEU A 130 -21.71 -0.43 -9.20
C LEU A 130 -22.71 -0.77 -8.09
N LEU A 131 -22.29 -0.66 -6.82
CA LEU A 131 -23.11 -1.02 -5.66
C LEU A 131 -24.07 0.08 -5.22
N LEU A 132 -23.70 1.36 -5.38
CA LEU A 132 -24.57 2.50 -5.01
C LEU A 132 -25.62 2.85 -6.08
N GLY A 133 -25.44 2.45 -7.35
CA GLY A 133 -26.44 2.64 -8.41
C GLY A 133 -26.88 4.11 -8.57
N GLU A 134 -28.15 4.41 -8.29
CA GLU A 134 -28.71 5.77 -8.40
C GLU A 134 -28.08 6.80 -7.46
N HIS A 135 -27.43 6.37 -6.37
CA HIS A 135 -26.72 7.24 -5.43
C HIS A 135 -25.23 7.37 -5.76
N ALA A 136 -24.79 6.83 -6.90
CA ALA A 136 -23.37 6.84 -7.28
C ALA A 136 -22.88 8.24 -7.64
N ILE A 137 -21.80 8.66 -6.98
CA ILE A 137 -21.03 9.84 -7.37
C ILE A 137 -20.17 9.52 -8.61
N GLY A 138 -20.45 10.21 -9.72
CA GLY A 138 -19.66 10.10 -10.95
C GLY A 138 -18.22 10.62 -10.79
N LEU A 139 -17.32 10.24 -11.70
CA LEU A 139 -15.93 10.77 -11.73
C LEU A 139 -15.85 12.29 -11.91
N GLY A 140 -16.92 12.91 -12.43
CA GLY A 140 -17.07 14.36 -12.54
C GLY A 140 -17.46 15.06 -11.24
N HIS A 141 -17.75 14.33 -10.16
CA HIS A 141 -18.05 14.93 -8.87
C HIS A 141 -16.80 15.65 -8.33
N PRO A 142 -16.91 16.91 -7.87
CA PRO A 142 -15.79 17.63 -7.28
C PRO A 142 -15.12 16.79 -6.19
N GLY A 143 -13.81 16.55 -6.35
CA GLY A 143 -13.00 15.82 -5.37
C GLY A 143 -12.88 14.30 -5.57
N ALA A 144 -13.66 13.66 -6.44
CA ALA A 144 -13.59 12.21 -6.64
C ALA A 144 -12.21 11.75 -7.14
N LEU A 145 -11.70 12.36 -8.21
CA LEU A 145 -10.35 12.10 -8.72
C LEU A 145 -9.28 12.38 -7.65
N ARG A 146 -9.41 13.50 -6.93
CA ARG A 146 -8.47 13.85 -5.85
C ARG A 146 -8.48 12.79 -4.74
N ALA A 147 -9.62 12.22 -4.42
CA ALA A 147 -9.75 11.20 -3.40
C ALA A 147 -9.18 9.84 -3.86
N VAL A 148 -9.38 9.45 -5.12
CA VAL A 148 -8.77 8.23 -5.69
C VAL A 148 -7.25 8.34 -5.71
N PHE A 149 -6.72 9.42 -6.30
CA PHE A 149 -5.27 9.66 -6.33
C PHE A 149 -4.71 9.83 -4.91
N GLY A 150 -5.39 10.59 -4.05
CA GLY A 150 -5.01 10.80 -2.67
C GLY A 150 -4.96 9.51 -1.86
N GLY A 151 -5.93 8.62 -2.03
CA GLY A 151 -5.97 7.31 -1.39
C GLY A 151 -4.83 6.40 -1.85
N GLY A 152 -4.51 6.39 -3.15
CA GLY A 152 -3.38 5.62 -3.66
C GLY A 152 -2.04 6.12 -3.14
N VAL A 153 -1.85 7.45 -3.14
CA VAL A 153 -0.67 8.11 -2.56
C VAL A 153 -0.59 7.85 -1.05
N TYR A 154 -1.72 7.90 -0.34
CA TYR A 154 -1.79 7.63 1.09
C TYR A 154 -1.27 6.24 1.44
N LEU A 155 -1.75 5.20 0.74
CA LEU A 155 -1.28 3.82 0.95
C LEU A 155 0.22 3.69 0.66
N ALA A 156 0.72 4.35 -0.38
CA ALA A 156 2.15 4.35 -0.71
C ALA A 156 2.99 5.03 0.38
N LEU A 157 2.54 6.16 0.91
CA LEU A 157 3.20 6.87 2.00
C LEU A 157 3.20 6.05 3.29
N MET A 158 2.11 5.37 3.61
CA MET A 158 2.03 4.48 4.77
C MET A 158 2.99 3.29 4.65
N ALA A 159 3.09 2.69 3.46
CA ALA A 159 4.08 1.65 3.18
C ALA A 159 5.52 2.16 3.32
N LEU A 160 5.82 3.36 2.80
CA LEU A 160 7.15 3.98 2.92
C LEU A 160 7.49 4.35 4.37
N LEU A 161 6.52 4.85 5.13
CA LEU A 161 6.68 5.16 6.55
C LEU A 161 7.01 3.89 7.34
N ALA A 162 6.25 2.81 7.12
CA ALA A 162 6.50 1.51 7.74
C ALA A 162 7.86 0.93 7.33
N ALA A 163 8.25 1.06 6.06
CA ALA A 163 9.58 0.65 5.57
C ALA A 163 10.71 1.44 6.23
N GLY A 164 10.56 2.76 6.38
CA GLY A 164 11.51 3.62 7.08
C GLY A 164 11.67 3.25 8.54
N LEU A 165 10.56 3.02 9.25
CA LEU A 165 10.58 2.56 10.63
C LEU A 165 11.16 1.15 10.78
N ALA A 166 10.89 0.24 9.83
CA ALA A 166 11.49 -1.09 9.84
C ALA A 166 13.01 -1.01 9.66
N ALA A 167 13.52 -0.06 8.87
CA ALA A 167 14.94 0.17 8.73
C ALA A 167 15.59 0.66 10.04
N LEU A 168 14.88 1.51 10.80
CA LEU A 168 15.34 2.05 12.09
C LEU A 168 15.27 1.01 13.22
N LEU A 169 14.11 0.36 13.36
CA LEU A 169 13.81 -0.59 14.44
C LEU A 169 14.36 -1.99 14.18
N ARG A 170 14.79 -2.27 12.94
CA ARG A 170 15.34 -3.56 12.49
C ARG A 170 14.41 -4.76 12.73
N GLY A 171 13.10 -4.55 12.71
CA GLY A 171 12.12 -5.60 12.91
C GLY A 171 10.72 -5.22 12.42
N ALA A 172 10.00 -6.19 11.85
CA ALA A 172 8.61 -5.98 11.42
C ALA A 172 7.65 -5.84 12.60
N VAL A 173 7.82 -6.69 13.63
CA VAL A 173 6.93 -6.74 14.80
C VAL A 173 6.87 -5.39 15.50
N ALA A 174 8.03 -4.76 15.73
CA ALA A 174 8.11 -3.45 16.37
C ALA A 174 7.36 -2.35 15.59
N VAL A 175 7.42 -2.39 14.26
CA VAL A 175 6.67 -1.44 13.41
C VAL A 175 5.18 -1.69 13.47
N LEU A 176 4.77 -2.96 13.37
CA LEU A 176 3.37 -3.34 13.43
C LEU A 176 2.76 -2.95 14.78
N SER A 177 3.44 -3.23 15.89
CA SER A 177 2.99 -2.83 17.24
C SER A 177 2.93 -1.32 17.45
N LEU A 178 3.71 -0.53 16.70
CA LEU A 178 3.73 0.92 16.84
C LEU A 178 2.66 1.60 15.97
N LEU A 179 2.42 1.09 14.76
CA LEU A 179 1.55 1.72 13.77
C LEU A 179 0.13 1.17 13.76
N ILE A 180 -0.08 -0.04 14.29
CA ILE A 180 -1.38 -0.70 14.37
C ILE A 180 -1.75 -0.78 15.85
N PRO A 181 -2.54 0.18 16.36
CA PRO A 181 -3.03 0.18 17.74
C PRO A 181 -4.12 -0.87 17.97
#